data_AF-A0A9X2ZDQ7-F1
#
_entry.id   AF-A0A9X2ZDQ7-F1
#
_cell.length_a   1.000
_cell.length_b   1.000
_cell.length_c   1.000
_cell.angle_alpha   90.00
_cell.angle_beta   90.00
_cell.angle_gamma   90.00
#
_symmetry.space_group_name_H-M   'P 1'
#
loop_
_entity.id
_entity.type
_entity.pdbx_description
1 polymer ?
#
loop_
_entity_poly.entity_id
_entity_poly.type
_entity_poly.pdbx_seq_one_letter_code
_entity_poly.pdbx_strand_id
1 'polypeptide(L)' 'MTNQQLKNKIAQLEQWLFDNASEHEARPQIETDLRKAKEQLANLNNERK' A
#
# COMPACT_ATOMS: atom_id res chain seq x y z
N MET A 1 -7.50 -10.94 4.60
CA MET A 1 -6.89 -10.42 3.36
C MET A 1 -5.74 -11.35 2.97
N THR A 2 -5.65 -11.80 1.73
CA THR A 2 -4.58 -12.71 1.28
C THR A 2 -3.33 -11.94 0.88
N ASN A 3 -2.17 -12.61 0.79
CA ASN A 3 -0.93 -12.00 0.28
C ASN A 3 -1.14 -11.37 -1.11
N GLN A 4 -1.93 -12.01 -1.98
CA GLN A 4 -2.22 -11.48 -3.30
C GLN A 4 -3.09 -10.22 -3.24
N GLN A 5 -4.09 -10.19 -2.35
CA GLN A 5 -4.92 -8.99 -2.14
C GLN A 5 -4.08 -7.82 -1.63
N LEU A 6 -3.12 -8.05 -0.73
CA LEU A 6 -2.20 -7.01 -0.25
C LEU A 6 -1.27 -6.50 -1.35
N LYS A 7 -0.67 -7.39 -2.15
CA LYS A 7 0.14 -7.01 -3.31
C LYS A 7 -0.64 -6.16 -4.31
N ASN A 8 -1.87 -6.56 -4.61
CA ASN A 8 -2.75 -5.80 -5.51
C ASN A 8 -3.07 -4.42 -4.92
N LYS A 9 -3.37 -4.34 -3.61
CA LYS A 9 -3.63 -3.06 -2.94
C LYS A 9 -2.42 -2.13 -2.95
N ILE A 10 -1.23 -2.66 -2.70
CA ILE A 10 0.04 -1.90 -2.78
C ILE A 10 0.20 -1.32 -4.19
N ALA A 11 0.06 -2.14 -5.24
CA ALA A 11 0.19 -1.67 -6.62
C ALA A 11 -0.83 -0.59 -6.98
N GLN A 12 -2.08 -0.72 -6.52
CA GLN A 12 -3.11 0.31 -6.74
C GLN A 12 -2.77 1.64 -6.06
N LEU A 13 -2.26 1.60 -4.82
CA LEU A 13 -1.87 2.80 -4.08
C LEU A 13 -0.63 3.46 -4.70
N GLU A 14 0.35 2.67 -5.14
CA GLU A 14 1.53 3.18 -5.86
C GLU A 14 1.15 3.82 -7.20
N GLN A 15 0.25 3.19 -7.96
CA GLN A 15 -0.26 3.73 -9.21
C GLN A 15 -0.99 5.05 -8.97
N TRP A 16 -1.84 5.11 -7.95
CA TRP A 16 -2.53 6.35 -7.60
C TRP A 16 -1.53 7.48 -7.27
N LEU A 17 -0.47 7.21 -6.51
CA LEU A 17 0.54 8.22 -6.16
C LEU A 17 1.36 8.68 -7.37
N PHE A 18 1.52 7.83 -8.37
CA PHE A 18 2.17 8.15 -9.63
C PHE A 18 1.28 9.04 -10.52
N ASP A 19 -0.01 8.69 -10.61
CA ASP A 19 -0.97 9.39 -11.48
C ASP A 19 -1.44 10.73 -10.91
N ASN A 20 -1.33 10.93 -9.60
CA ASN A 20 -1.85 12.12 -8.92
C ASN A 20 -0.74 13.05 -8.44
N ALA A 21 -1.01 14.36 -8.51
CA ALA A 21 -0.07 15.40 -8.09
C ALA A 21 0.28 15.32 -6.59
N SER A 22 1.44 15.86 -6.24
CA SER A 22 1.93 15.90 -4.85
C SER A 22 1.05 16.73 -3.92
N GLU A 23 0.31 17.69 -4.46
CA GLU A 23 -0.57 18.60 -3.73
C GLU A 23 -1.98 18.05 -3.53
N HIS A 24 -2.28 16.86 -4.07
CA HIS A 24 -3.61 16.27 -3.96
C HIS A 24 -3.96 16.01 -2.49
N GLU A 25 -5.11 16.51 -2.03
CA GLU A 25 -5.54 16.48 -0.62
C GLU A 25 -5.54 15.06 0.00
N ALA A 26 -5.92 14.06 -0.78
CA ALA A 26 -5.92 12.66 -0.35
C ALA A 26 -4.53 12.01 -0.24
N ARG A 27 -3.47 12.64 -0.78
CA ARG A 27 -2.13 12.03 -0.86
C ARG A 27 -1.56 11.58 0.49
N PRO A 28 -1.62 12.37 1.58
CA PRO A 28 -1.12 11.93 2.88
C PRO A 28 -1.81 10.65 3.40
N GLN A 29 -3.11 10.51 3.09
CA GLN A 29 -3.87 9.31 3.45
C GLN A 29 -3.45 8.11 2.61
N ILE A 30 -3.29 8.30 1.30
CA ILE A 30 -2.84 7.23 0.38
C ILE A 30 -1.42 6.74 0.74
N GLU A 31 -0.49 7.64 1.06
CA GLU A 31 0.85 7.29 1.52
C GLU A 31 0.82 6.51 2.85
N THR A 32 -0.05 6.92 3.77
CA THR A 32 -0.27 6.21 5.04
C THR A 32 -0.80 4.80 4.81
N ASP A 33 -1.78 4.65 3.92
CA ASP A 33 -2.37 3.36 3.58
C ASP A 33 -1.38 2.44 2.85
N LEU A 34 -0.53 3.02 1.99
CA LEU A 34 0.55 2.29 1.31
C LEU A 34 1.55 1.74 2.34
N ARG A 35 1.97 2.55 3.30
CA ARG A 35 2.87 2.11 4.37
C ARG A 35 2.25 0.96 5.17
N LYS A 36 0.99 1.11 5.62
CA LYS A 36 0.28 0.06 6.37
C LYS A 36 0.16 -1.24 5.56
N ALA A 37 -0.15 -1.16 4.27
CA ALA A 37 -0.26 -2.34 3.41
C ALA A 37 1.09 -3.05 3.24
N LYS A 38 2.20 -2.31 3.11
CA LYS A 38 3.56 -2.86 3.06
C LYS A 38 3.95 -3.54 4.38
N GLU A 39 3.65 -2.92 5.51
CA GLU A 39 3.88 -3.50 6.85
C GLU A 39 3.07 -4.80 7.05
N GLN A 40 1.79 -4.81 6.67
CA GLN A 40 0.96 -6.02 6.74
C GLN A 40 1.51 -7.15 5.88
N LEU A 41 1.98 -6.85 4.66
CA LEU A 41 2.59 -7.86 3.80
C LEU A 41 3.91 -8.39 4.38
N ALA A 42 4.72 -7.52 4.99
CA ALA A 42 5.95 -7.92 5.66
C ALA A 42 5.68 -8.84 6.86
N ASN A 43 4.69 -8.49 7.68
CA ASN A 43 4.28 -9.31 8.83
C ASN A 43 3.79 -10.70 8.41
N LEU A 44 2.93 -10.79 7.38
CA LEU A 44 2.46 -12.09 6.87
C LEU A 44 3.58 -12.96 6.28
N ASN A 45 4.64 -12.35 5.76
CA ASN A 45 5.81 -13.10 5.27
C ASN A 45 6.71 -13.54 6.43
N ASN A 46 6.80 -12.75 7.50
CA ASN A 46 7.54 -13.11 8.71
C ASN A 46 6.85 -14.21 9.52
N GLU A 47 5.52 -14.20 9.62
CA GLU A 47 4.73 -15.25 10.29
C GLU A 47 4.75 -16.61 9.56
N ARG A 48 5.17 -16.62 8.29
CA ARG A 48 5.31 -17.84 7.48
C ARG A 48 6.75 -18.37 7.42
N LYS A 49 7.68 -17.72 8.11
CA LYS A 49 9.10 -18.13 8.21
C LYS A 49 9.31 -18.93 9.48
#